data_AF-A0A832ZVH8-F1
#
_entry.id   AF-A0A832ZVH8-F1
#
_cell.length_a   1.000
_cell.length_b   1.000
_cell.length_c   1.000
_cell.angle_alpha   90.00
_cell.angle_beta   90.00
_cell.angle_gamma   90.00
#
_symmetry.space_group_name_H-M   'P 1'
#
loop_
_entity.id
_entity.type
_entity.pdbx_description
1 polymer ?
#
loop_
_entity_poly.entity_id
_entity_poly.type
_entity_poly.pdbx_seq_one_letter_code
_entity_poly.pdbx_strand_id
1 'polypeptide(L)'
;MVSAAVVPFTSNSLELSRIVYYAEPPDNVGSSALVHGVTRSSGVAGSFGQLVDAVRGRMLVVYGRHDIEFLKVEAARRGIELGEVCYVDVLSWVLSVPSARDEAVKRGHFTLDEALAVLLGIEVPQRSFHDPVSDAVHVALLFMHLVGRLGDPPVKCYDGRTGSRLRRALAKLFRL
;
A
#
# COMPACT_ATOMS: atom_id res chain seq x y z
N MET A 1 -3.66 -9.78 6.57
CA MET A 1 -3.39 -8.34 6.75
C MET A 1 -3.65 -7.96 8.21
N VAL A 2 -2.67 -7.39 8.91
CA VAL A 2 -2.77 -7.09 10.36
C VAL A 2 -3.30 -5.69 10.61
N SER A 3 -2.86 -4.70 9.83
CA SER A 3 -3.40 -3.36 9.83
C SER A 3 -3.28 -2.75 8.43
N ALA A 4 -4.12 -1.75 8.15
CA ALA A 4 -4.07 -0.94 6.93
C ALA A 4 -4.81 0.39 7.17
N ALA A 5 -4.37 1.42 6.46
CA ALA A 5 -5.01 2.72 6.47
C ALA A 5 -5.21 3.24 5.04
N VAL A 6 -6.31 3.95 4.84
CA VAL A 6 -6.59 4.69 3.61
C VAL A 6 -6.72 6.15 3.99
N VAL A 7 -5.85 6.98 3.44
CA VAL A 7 -5.86 8.43 3.62
C VAL A 7 -6.29 9.06 2.30
N PRO A 8 -7.52 9.61 2.20
CA PRO A 8 -7.93 10.32 1.00
C PRO A 8 -7.13 11.61 0.84
N PHE A 9 -6.80 11.96 -0.39
CA PHE A 9 -6.05 13.18 -0.69
C PHE A 9 -6.38 13.69 -2.09
N THR A 10 -6.11 14.98 -2.32
CA THR A 10 -6.18 15.65 -3.63
C THR A 10 -4.78 16.04 -4.07
N SER A 11 -4.60 16.67 -5.23
CA SER A 11 -3.27 17.15 -5.65
C SER A 11 -2.61 18.10 -4.62
N ASN A 12 -3.41 18.76 -3.76
CA ASN A 12 -2.94 19.85 -2.91
C ASN A 12 -3.26 19.67 -1.41
N SER A 13 -3.95 18.60 -1.01
CA SER A 13 -4.40 18.44 0.38
C SER A 13 -4.58 16.99 0.80
N LEU A 14 -4.39 16.73 2.10
CA LEU A 14 -4.69 15.47 2.77
C LEU A 14 -6.01 15.60 3.54
N GLU A 15 -6.93 14.65 3.38
CA GLU A 15 -8.22 14.63 4.09
C GLU A 15 -8.14 13.77 5.37
N LEU A 16 -7.41 14.26 6.38
CA LEU A 16 -7.16 13.51 7.62
C LEU A 16 -8.43 13.19 8.43
N SER A 17 -9.52 13.94 8.24
CA SER A 17 -10.81 13.67 8.88
C SER A 17 -11.56 12.46 8.31
N ARG A 18 -11.10 11.92 7.17
CA ARG A 18 -11.76 10.84 6.42
C ARG A 18 -10.90 9.59 6.32
N ILE A 19 -9.95 9.43 7.24
CA ILE A 19 -9.09 8.25 7.32
C ILE A 19 -9.95 7.02 7.60
N VAL A 20 -9.77 5.99 6.80
CA VAL A 20 -10.30 4.66 7.07
C VAL A 20 -9.17 3.80 7.58
N TYR A 21 -9.29 3.40 8.84
CA TYR A 21 -8.32 2.54 9.51
C TYR A 21 -8.93 1.17 9.77
N TYR A 22 -8.13 0.13 9.53
CA TYR A 22 -8.47 -1.24 9.83
C TYR A 22 -7.30 -1.90 10.58
N ALA A 23 -7.59 -2.57 11.68
CA ALA A 23 -6.66 -3.46 12.36
C ALA A 23 -7.39 -4.69 12.90
N GLU A 24 -6.83 -5.87 12.64
CA GLU A 24 -7.34 -7.14 13.14
C GLU A 24 -6.14 -7.93 13.67
N PRO A 25 -6.04 -8.15 14.98
CA PRO A 25 -4.96 -8.93 15.56
C PRO A 25 -5.01 -10.36 15.00
N PRO A 26 -3.87 -10.93 14.57
CA PRO A 26 -3.87 -12.32 14.14
C PRO A 26 -3.98 -13.27 15.33
N ASP A 27 -4.59 -14.44 15.11
CA ASP A 27 -4.67 -15.51 16.12
C ASP A 27 -3.28 -15.93 16.64
N ASN A 28 -2.27 -15.87 15.78
CA ASN A 28 -0.86 -16.04 16.12
C ASN A 28 -0.08 -14.76 15.82
N VAL A 29 0.54 -14.16 16.86
CA VAL A 29 1.39 -12.98 16.71
C VAL A 29 2.71 -13.39 16.03
N GLY A 30 2.74 -13.32 14.70
CA GLY A 30 3.98 -13.45 13.94
C GLY A 30 4.82 -12.17 14.01
N SER A 31 6.05 -12.23 13.50
CA SER A 31 6.98 -11.09 13.44
C SER A 31 6.36 -9.83 12.80
N SER A 32 5.55 -10.00 11.75
CA SER A 32 4.86 -8.88 11.09
C SER A 32 3.87 -8.14 12.00
N ALA A 33 3.15 -8.82 12.90
CA ALA A 33 2.23 -8.17 13.82
C ALA A 33 2.97 -7.32 14.86
N LEU A 34 4.12 -7.80 15.33
CA LEU A 34 5.00 -7.07 16.24
C LEU A 34 5.56 -5.80 15.60
N VAL A 35 5.90 -5.84 14.30
CA VAL A 35 6.40 -4.67 13.55
C VAL A 35 5.36 -3.54 13.47
N HIS A 36 4.06 -3.87 13.51
CA HIS A 36 2.97 -2.90 13.50
C HIS A 36 2.42 -2.57 14.91
N GLY A 37 3.05 -3.07 15.97
CA GLY A 37 2.57 -2.87 17.35
C GLY A 37 1.20 -3.51 17.63
N VAL A 38 0.73 -4.41 16.76
CA VAL A 38 -0.54 -5.12 16.93
C VAL A 38 -0.27 -6.40 17.70
N THR A 39 -0.84 -6.48 18.90
CA THR A 39 -0.67 -7.60 19.82
C THR A 39 -1.98 -8.38 19.93
N ARG A 40 -1.94 -9.59 20.49
CA ARG A 40 -3.16 -10.40 20.76
C ARG A 40 -4.18 -9.69 21.66
N SER A 41 -3.75 -8.73 22.48
CA SER A 41 -4.64 -7.93 23.33
C SER A 41 -5.18 -6.69 22.63
N SER A 42 -4.71 -6.36 21.42
CA SER A 42 -5.29 -5.28 20.61
C SER A 42 -6.71 -5.69 20.19
N GLY A 43 -7.69 -4.79 20.34
CA GLY A 43 -9.03 -5.02 19.80
C GLY A 43 -9.03 -4.91 18.27
N VAL A 44 -10.08 -5.47 17.64
CA VAL A 44 -10.38 -5.17 16.23
C VAL A 44 -10.76 -3.70 16.13
N ALA A 45 -10.17 -2.98 15.18
CA ALA A 45 -10.50 -1.60 14.87
C ALA A 45 -10.96 -1.48 13.41
N GLY A 46 -12.09 -0.81 13.19
CA GLY A 46 -12.68 -0.65 11.86
C GLY A 46 -13.16 -1.98 11.25
N SER A 47 -13.39 -1.97 9.94
CA SER A 47 -13.77 -3.17 9.20
C SER A 47 -13.06 -3.24 7.85
N PHE A 48 -12.70 -4.45 7.43
CA PHE A 48 -12.12 -4.67 6.12
C PHE A 48 -13.09 -4.26 4.98
N GLY A 49 -14.40 -4.39 5.19
CA GLY A 49 -15.42 -3.92 4.24
C GLY A 49 -15.35 -2.40 4.00
N GLN A 50 -15.27 -1.61 5.08
CA GLN A 50 -15.10 -0.15 4.97
C GLN A 50 -13.81 0.22 4.23
N LEU A 51 -12.72 -0.53 4.46
CA LEU A 51 -11.47 -0.33 3.72
C LEU A 51 -11.65 -0.59 2.23
N VAL A 52 -12.33 -1.69 1.86
CA VAL A 52 -12.64 -2.00 0.45
C VAL A 52 -13.51 -0.92 -0.18
N ASP A 53 -14.55 -0.46 0.51
CA ASP A 53 -15.42 0.61 0.00
C ASP A 53 -14.68 1.95 -0.14
N ALA A 54 -13.66 2.19 0.71
CA ALA A 54 -12.79 3.35 0.63
C ALA A 54 -11.80 3.32 -0.53
N VAL A 55 -11.51 2.15 -1.12
CA VAL A 55 -10.58 2.02 -2.27
C VAL A 55 -11.28 1.68 -3.58
N ARG A 56 -12.50 1.14 -3.54
CA ARG A 56 -13.23 0.69 -4.74
C ARG A 56 -13.42 1.81 -5.75
N GLY A 57 -13.04 1.55 -6.99
CA GLY A 57 -13.18 2.49 -8.12
C GLY A 57 -12.29 3.73 -8.04
N ARG A 58 -11.30 3.74 -7.15
CA ARG A 58 -10.34 4.85 -6.99
C ARG A 58 -8.95 4.41 -7.45
N MET A 59 -8.13 5.38 -7.88
CA MET A 59 -6.71 5.17 -8.08
C MET A 59 -6.01 5.13 -6.73
N LEU A 60 -5.26 4.06 -6.48
CA LEU A 60 -4.54 3.89 -5.22
C LEU A 60 -3.11 4.41 -5.37
N VAL A 61 -2.59 5.04 -4.33
CA VAL A 61 -1.19 5.42 -4.28
C VAL A 61 -0.56 4.67 -3.13
N VAL A 62 0.39 3.81 -3.45
CA VAL A 62 1.02 2.89 -2.50
C VAL A 62 2.53 3.01 -2.60
N TYR A 63 3.25 2.73 -1.51
CA TYR A 63 4.70 2.77 -1.57
C TYR A 63 5.23 1.67 -2.48
N GLY A 64 4.69 0.46 -2.40
CA GLY A 64 5.10 -0.65 -3.26
C GLY A 64 3.95 -1.57 -3.62
N ARG A 65 4.15 -2.38 -4.67
CA ARG A 65 3.13 -3.34 -5.15
C ARG A 65 2.63 -4.34 -4.09
N HIS A 66 3.40 -4.57 -3.03
CA HIS A 66 3.08 -5.55 -1.99
C HIS A 66 1.79 -5.17 -1.25
N ASP A 67 1.51 -3.88 -1.07
CA ASP A 67 0.27 -3.40 -0.43
C ASP A 67 -0.98 -3.84 -1.23
N ILE A 68 -0.88 -3.78 -2.56
CA ILE A 68 -1.94 -4.22 -3.48
C ILE A 68 -2.07 -5.74 -3.45
N GLU A 69 -0.97 -6.48 -3.41
CA GLU A 69 -0.97 -7.94 -3.29
C GLU A 69 -1.64 -8.40 -2.00
N PHE A 70 -1.31 -7.76 -0.86
CA PHE A 70 -1.96 -8.04 0.42
C PHE A 70 -3.46 -7.73 0.41
N LEU A 71 -3.87 -6.59 -0.13
CA LEU A 71 -5.29 -6.24 -0.28
C LEU A 71 -6.06 -7.29 -1.08
N LYS A 72 -5.48 -7.77 -2.19
CA LYS A 72 -6.08 -8.80 -3.06
C LYS A 72 -6.21 -10.14 -2.36
N VAL A 73 -5.15 -10.59 -1.69
CA VAL A 73 -5.15 -11.85 -0.94
C VAL A 73 -6.20 -11.80 0.17
N GLU A 74 -6.26 -10.69 0.91
CA GLU A 74 -7.19 -10.51 2.01
C GLU A 74 -8.66 -10.44 1.53
N ALA A 75 -8.93 -9.73 0.44
CA ALA A 75 -10.27 -9.68 -0.15
C ALA A 75 -10.73 -11.05 -0.65
N ALA A 76 -9.84 -11.80 -1.32
CA ALA A 76 -10.13 -13.16 -1.78
C ALA A 76 -10.41 -14.11 -0.59
N ARG A 77 -9.62 -14.02 0.49
CA ARG A 77 -9.83 -14.79 1.73
C ARG A 77 -11.21 -14.56 2.34
N ARG A 78 -11.73 -13.34 2.21
CA ARG A 78 -13.04 -12.93 2.77
C ARG A 78 -14.19 -13.01 1.77
N GLY A 79 -13.96 -13.49 0.55
CA GLY A 79 -15.00 -13.56 -0.49
C GLY A 79 -15.50 -12.18 -0.97
N ILE A 80 -14.68 -11.14 -0.87
CA ILE A 80 -15.03 -9.77 -1.27
C ILE A 80 -14.46 -9.48 -2.65
N GLU A 81 -15.30 -8.98 -3.56
CA GLU A 81 -14.86 -8.52 -4.88
C GLU A 81 -14.29 -7.10 -4.81
N LEU A 82 -13.02 -6.96 -5.25
CA LEU A 82 -12.35 -5.66 -5.37
C LEU A 82 -12.65 -4.95 -6.70
N GLY A 83 -13.00 -5.70 -7.75
CA GLY A 83 -13.09 -5.17 -9.12
C GLY A 83 -11.71 -4.93 -9.74
N GLU A 84 -11.65 -3.99 -10.68
CA GLU A 84 -10.38 -3.48 -11.23
C GLU A 84 -9.68 -2.59 -10.19
N VAL A 85 -8.38 -2.80 -10.02
CA VAL A 85 -7.55 -2.00 -9.09
C VAL A 85 -6.45 -1.33 -9.88
N CYS A 86 -6.55 0.00 -10.03
CA CYS A 86 -5.49 0.85 -10.57
C CYS A 86 -4.71 1.50 -9.44
N TYR A 87 -3.39 1.55 -9.58
CA TYR A 87 -2.51 2.08 -8.56
C TYR A 87 -1.23 2.68 -9.14
N VAL A 88 -0.61 3.56 -8.35
CA VAL A 88 0.73 4.10 -8.58
C VAL A 88 1.67 3.45 -7.57
N ASP A 89 2.75 2.88 -8.09
CA ASP A 89 3.83 2.27 -7.32
C ASP A 89 4.91 3.34 -7.08
N VAL A 90 4.81 4.03 -5.94
CA VAL A 90 5.64 5.20 -5.65
C VAL A 90 7.11 4.82 -5.59
N LEU A 91 7.49 3.68 -5.00
CA LEU A 91 8.88 3.22 -4.96
C LEU A 91 9.44 3.05 -6.37
N SER A 92 8.72 2.38 -7.27
CA SER A 92 9.16 2.25 -8.66
C SER A 92 9.36 3.61 -9.34
N TRP A 93 8.49 4.57 -9.05
CA TRP A 93 8.57 5.91 -9.63
C TRP A 93 9.71 6.74 -9.03
N VAL A 94 9.90 6.68 -7.71
CA VAL A 94 11.03 7.27 -6.98
C VAL A 94 12.35 6.78 -7.55
N LEU A 95 12.49 5.47 -7.81
CA LEU A 95 13.71 4.88 -8.37
C LEU A 95 13.99 5.29 -9.84
N SER A 96 13.08 6.03 -10.48
CA SER A 96 13.37 6.69 -11.77
C SER A 96 14.16 8.00 -11.61
N VAL A 97 14.18 8.58 -10.41
CA VAL A 97 14.94 9.79 -10.10
C VAL A 97 16.40 9.42 -9.84
N PRO A 98 17.38 10.00 -10.57
CA PRO A 98 18.79 9.61 -10.45
C PRO A 98 19.34 9.64 -9.01
N SER A 99 19.10 10.71 -8.26
CA SER A 99 19.59 10.84 -6.88
C SER A 99 19.05 9.76 -5.94
N ALA A 100 17.77 9.39 -6.09
CA ALA A 100 17.17 8.33 -5.29
C ALA A 100 17.68 6.94 -5.71
N ARG A 101 17.81 6.70 -7.01
CA ARG A 101 18.35 5.45 -7.56
C ARG A 101 19.79 5.21 -7.11
N ASP A 102 20.64 6.23 -7.19
CA ASP A 102 22.05 6.11 -6.84
C ASP A 102 22.22 5.81 -5.34
N GLU A 103 21.40 6.44 -4.49
CA GLU A 103 21.37 6.14 -3.05
C GLU A 103 20.83 4.71 -2.78
N ALA A 104 19.80 4.27 -3.49
CA ALA A 104 19.28 2.90 -3.40
C ALA A 104 20.34 1.84 -3.76
N VAL A 105 21.11 2.09 -4.84
CA VAL A 105 22.21 1.20 -5.26
C VAL A 105 23.30 1.13 -4.19
N LYS A 106 23.70 2.27 -3.63
CA LYS A 106 24.72 2.35 -2.58
C LYS A 106 24.33 1.55 -1.33
N ARG A 107 23.05 1.54 -0.97
CA ARG A 107 22.52 0.86 0.23
C ARG A 107 22.10 -0.58 -0.01
N GLY A 108 21.83 -0.95 -1.25
CA GLY A 108 21.23 -2.24 -1.61
C GLY A 108 19.76 -2.37 -1.22
N HIS A 109 19.13 -1.30 -0.72
CA HIS A 109 17.72 -1.19 -0.37
C HIS A 109 17.25 0.27 -0.47
N PHE A 110 15.94 0.49 -0.48
CA PHE A 110 15.37 1.84 -0.47
C PHE A 110 13.98 1.88 0.18
N THR A 111 13.94 2.37 1.42
CA THR A 111 12.76 2.45 2.28
C THR A 111 12.02 3.78 2.12
N LEU A 112 10.77 3.84 2.61
CA LEU A 112 9.97 5.05 2.59
C LEU A 112 10.68 6.22 3.30
N ASP A 113 11.26 5.95 4.47
CA ASP A 113 11.98 6.95 5.25
C ASP A 113 13.20 7.50 4.49
N GLU A 114 13.91 6.65 3.75
CA GLU A 114 15.03 7.07 2.89
C GLU A 114 14.56 7.90 1.69
N ALA A 115 13.45 7.53 1.06
CA ALA A 115 12.86 8.30 -0.02
C ALA A 115 12.44 9.70 0.45
N LEU A 116 11.85 9.82 1.65
CA LEU A 116 11.48 11.09 2.27
C LEU A 116 12.71 11.97 2.54
N ALA A 117 13.77 11.39 3.11
CA ALA A 117 15.00 12.13 3.39
C ALA A 117 15.66 12.64 2.11
N VAL A 118 15.79 11.79 1.09
CA VAL A 118 16.50 12.13 -0.17
C VAL A 118 15.71 13.11 -1.03
N LEU A 119 14.39 12.97 -1.12
CA LEU A 119 13.58 13.77 -2.05
C LEU A 119 12.93 15.00 -1.41
N LEU A 120 12.57 14.92 -0.13
CA LEU A 120 11.85 15.98 0.58
C LEU A 120 12.67 16.65 1.68
N GLY A 121 13.84 16.09 2.04
CA GLY A 121 14.59 16.55 3.21
C GLY A 121 13.86 16.29 4.53
N ILE A 122 12.93 15.32 4.56
CA ILE A 122 12.17 14.97 5.76
C ILE A 122 12.87 13.80 6.44
N GLU A 123 13.43 14.06 7.62
CA GLU A 123 13.97 13.01 8.48
C GLU A 123 12.87 12.44 9.36
N VAL A 124 12.58 11.16 9.19
CA VAL A 124 11.62 10.45 10.03
C VAL A 124 12.35 9.89 11.26
N PRO A 125 11.94 10.25 12.49
CA PRO A 125 12.53 9.68 13.69
C PRO A 125 12.41 8.16 13.70
N GLN A 126 13.38 7.47 14.29
CA GLN A 126 13.31 6.02 14.43
C GLN A 126 12.03 5.62 15.18
N ARG A 127 11.17 4.85 14.52
CA ARG A 127 9.89 4.42 15.08
C ARG A 127 10.04 3.03 15.70
N SER A 128 9.40 2.81 16.84
CA SER A 128 9.33 1.47 17.45
C SER A 128 8.42 0.52 16.66
N PHE A 129 7.47 1.07 15.90
CA PHE A 129 6.47 0.34 15.12
C PHE A 129 6.13 1.09 13.82
N HIS A 130 5.69 0.36 12.80
CA HIS A 130 5.15 0.90 11.56
C HIS A 130 3.67 1.24 11.71
N ASP A 131 3.37 2.53 11.76
CA ASP A 131 2.00 3.06 11.77
C ASP A 131 1.49 3.27 10.33
N PRO A 132 0.46 2.54 9.89
CA PRO A 132 0.00 2.60 8.50
C PRO A 132 -0.62 3.96 8.14
N VAL A 133 -1.11 4.73 9.11
CA VAL A 133 -1.64 6.09 8.85
C VAL A 133 -0.49 7.03 8.50
N SER A 134 0.55 7.06 9.32
CA SER A 134 1.77 7.84 9.08
C SER A 134 2.42 7.45 7.75
N ASP A 135 2.53 6.16 7.47
CA ASP A 135 3.11 5.67 6.21
C ASP A 135 2.27 6.11 5.00
N ALA A 136 0.94 6.02 5.06
CA ALA A 136 0.06 6.49 3.99
C ALA A 136 0.17 8.01 3.75
N VAL A 137 0.29 8.81 4.81
CA VAL A 137 0.51 10.26 4.70
C VAL A 137 1.83 10.55 4.00
N HIS A 138 2.92 9.90 4.42
CA HIS A 138 4.24 10.10 3.81
C HIS A 138 4.29 9.67 2.34
N VAL A 139 3.63 8.57 1.98
CA VAL A 139 3.49 8.13 0.59
C VAL A 139 2.75 9.17 -0.24
N ALA A 140 1.67 9.75 0.29
CA ALA A 140 0.93 10.81 -0.38
C ALA A 140 1.79 12.07 -0.60
N LEU A 141 2.60 12.47 0.39
CA LEU A 141 3.54 13.60 0.24
C LEU A 141 4.58 13.36 -0.85
N LEU A 142 5.18 12.17 -0.90
CA LEU A 142 6.10 11.79 -1.97
C LEU A 142 5.42 11.82 -3.34
N PHE A 143 4.20 11.28 -3.43
CA PHE A 143 3.44 11.30 -4.66
C PHE A 143 3.17 12.73 -5.15
N MET A 144 2.67 13.62 -4.28
CA MET A 144 2.42 15.03 -4.63
C MET A 144 3.70 15.72 -5.13
N HIS A 145 4.84 15.47 -4.48
CA HIS A 145 6.13 16.00 -4.90
C HIS A 145 6.55 15.47 -6.28
N LEU A 146 6.42 14.16 -6.52
CA LEU A 146 6.77 13.55 -7.80
C LEU A 146 5.89 14.05 -8.93
N VAL A 147 4.58 14.23 -8.69
CA VAL A 147 3.67 14.85 -9.68
C VAL A 147 4.12 16.27 -10.00
N GLY A 148 4.43 17.09 -8.99
CA GLY A 148 4.91 18.45 -9.20
C GLY A 148 6.25 18.53 -9.95
N ARG A 149 7.09 17.48 -9.87
CA ARG A 149 8.43 17.45 -10.46
C ARG A 149 8.51 16.75 -11.82
N LEU A 150 7.76 15.66 -12.00
CA LEU A 150 7.87 14.73 -13.13
C LEU A 150 6.59 14.69 -13.99
N GLY A 151 5.48 15.25 -13.51
CA GLY A 151 4.20 15.25 -14.21
C GLY A 151 3.41 13.95 -13.99
N ASP A 152 2.94 13.36 -15.08
CA ASP A 152 1.97 12.26 -15.02
C ASP A 152 2.54 11.00 -14.32
N PRO A 153 1.81 10.43 -13.35
CA PRO A 153 2.28 9.26 -12.62
C PRO A 153 2.18 7.98 -13.48
N PRO A 154 3.11 7.02 -13.31
CA PRO A 154 3.03 5.72 -13.98
C PRO A 154 1.96 4.83 -13.31
N VAL A 155 0.75 4.85 -13.87
CA VAL A 155 -0.39 4.06 -13.40
C VAL A 155 -0.28 2.61 -13.88
N LYS A 156 -0.49 1.67 -12.96
CA LYS A 156 -0.60 0.23 -13.22
C LYS A 156 -2.02 -0.21 -12.88
N CYS A 157 -2.65 -1.03 -13.72
CA CYS A 157 -3.99 -1.56 -13.45
C CYS A 157 -3.99 -3.08 -13.46
N TYR A 158 -4.68 -3.67 -12.48
CA TYR A 158 -4.95 -5.10 -12.42
C TYR A 158 -6.44 -5.36 -12.65
N ASP A 159 -6.77 -6.06 -13.74
CA ASP A 159 -8.11 -6.62 -13.93
C ASP A 159 -8.21 -7.97 -13.19
N GLY A 160 -9.07 -8.01 -12.15
CA GLY A 160 -9.39 -9.22 -11.38
C GLY A 160 -9.96 -10.36 -12.23
N ARG A 161 -10.47 -10.09 -13.44
CA ARG A 161 -11.01 -11.11 -14.36
C ARG A 161 -9.93 -11.99 -14.97
N THR A 162 -8.69 -11.50 -15.09
CA THR A 162 -7.56 -12.22 -15.69
C THR A 162 -7.16 -13.46 -14.87
N GLY A 163 -7.24 -13.37 -13.54
CA GLY A 163 -7.02 -14.51 -12.63
C GLY A 163 -8.09 -15.60 -12.75
N SER A 164 -9.33 -15.23 -13.10
CA SER A 164 -10.43 -16.19 -13.31
C SER A 164 -10.27 -17.01 -14.60
N ARG A 165 -9.60 -16.47 -15.62
CA ARG A 165 -9.30 -17.18 -16.88
C ARG A 165 -8.16 -18.16 -16.69
N LEU A 166 -7.09 -17.78 -15.98
CA LEU A 166 -5.99 -18.70 -15.67
C LEU A 166 -6.47 -19.82 -14.74
N ARG A 167 -7.27 -19.51 -13.70
CA ARG A 167 -7.91 -20.54 -12.85
C ARG A 167 -8.88 -21.43 -13.63
N ARG A 168 -9.68 -20.90 -14.56
CA ARG A 168 -10.54 -21.73 -15.44
C ARG A 168 -9.75 -22.56 -16.45
N ALA A 169 -8.65 -22.04 -16.97
CA ALA A 169 -7.76 -22.75 -17.88
C ALA A 169 -7.02 -23.88 -17.16
N LEU A 170 -6.48 -23.61 -15.97
CA LEU A 170 -5.84 -24.62 -15.12
C LEU A 170 -6.86 -25.65 -14.61
N ALA A 171 -8.07 -25.24 -14.20
CA ALA A 171 -9.14 -26.16 -13.83
C ALA A 171 -9.65 -27.02 -15.01
N LYS A 172 -9.48 -26.57 -16.27
CA LYS A 172 -9.71 -27.39 -17.46
C LYS A 172 -8.55 -28.34 -17.75
N LEU A 173 -7.32 -27.95 -17.43
CA LEU A 173 -6.11 -28.78 -17.60
C LEU A 173 -5.98 -29.90 -16.55
N PHE A 174 -6.52 -29.69 -15.34
CA PHE A 174 -6.47 -30.66 -14.23
C PHE A 174 -7.78 -31.40 -13.98
N ARG A 175 -8.70 -31.44 -14.96
CA ARG A 175 -9.80 -32.42 -14.96
C ARG A 175 -9.27 -33.76 -15.50
N LEU A 176 -8.70 -34.55 -14.59
CA LEU A 176 -8.70 -36.02 -14.61
C LEU A 176 -9.56 -36.50 -13.46
#